data_AF-A0A966QTK4-F1
#
_entry.id   AF-A0A966QTK4-F1
#
_cell.length_a   1.000
_cell.length_b   1.000
_cell.length_c   1.000
_cell.angle_alpha   90.00
_cell.angle_beta   90.00
_cell.angle_gamma   90.00
#
_symmetry.space_group_name_H-M   'P 1'
#
loop_
_entity.id
_entity.type
_entity.pdbx_description
1 polymer ?
#
loop_
_entity_poly.entity_id
_entity_poly.type
_entity_poly.pdbx_seq_one_letter_code
_entity_poly.pdbx_strand_id
1 'polypeptide(L)'
;MVTLTAVGLVVTPVPASPSVPLPASLQLQPASAVPINERAATWIAATAREVALELRAVDNLPERETAAVAGRQINELAALVAYLLDADVDELRSAWTATSLQRKVVLFSALSQIGVPYRLNADAPFIALDCSSLTKFAWIQGGIEIDRGSAQQYARAKRIDRDEVQAGDLIWYP
;
A
#
# COMPACT_ATOMS: atom_id res chain seq x y z
N MET A 1 2.95 22.93 -46.23
CA MET A 1 1.61 22.96 -45.60
C MET A 1 1.37 21.55 -45.05
N VAL A 2 1.67 21.32 -43.77
CA VAL A 2 1.63 19.99 -43.14
C VAL A 2 0.37 19.89 -42.30
N THR A 3 -0.50 18.97 -42.66
CA THR A 3 -1.75 18.63 -41.95
C THR A 3 -1.42 17.78 -40.72
N LEU A 4 -1.70 18.29 -39.51
CA LEU A 4 -1.73 17.50 -38.29
C LEU A 4 -3.07 16.75 -38.22
N THR A 5 -3.03 15.43 -38.20
CA THR A 5 -4.18 14.58 -37.92
C THR A 5 -4.19 14.27 -36.42
N ALA A 6 -5.17 14.80 -35.69
CA ALA A 6 -5.37 14.47 -34.28
C ALA A 6 -6.12 13.12 -34.19
N VAL A 7 -5.45 12.10 -33.65
CA VAL A 7 -6.10 10.82 -33.29
C VAL A 7 -6.71 11.00 -31.91
N GLY A 8 -8.04 11.09 -31.85
CA GLY A 8 -8.80 11.13 -30.60
C GLY A 8 -8.77 9.75 -29.94
N LEU A 9 -8.20 9.68 -28.73
CA LEU A 9 -8.24 8.49 -27.90
C LEU A 9 -9.63 8.39 -27.25
N VAL A 10 -10.45 7.44 -27.69
CA VAL A 10 -11.72 7.10 -27.05
C VAL A 10 -11.40 6.19 -25.85
N VAL A 11 -11.55 6.72 -24.64
CA VAL A 11 -11.48 5.92 -23.41
C VAL A 11 -12.86 5.30 -23.18
N THR A 12 -12.99 3.99 -23.34
CA THR A 12 -14.19 3.26 -22.94
C THR A 12 -14.12 2.95 -21.44
N PRO A 13 -15.24 3.06 -20.69
CA PRO A 13 -15.25 2.71 -19.27
C PRO A 13 -15.12 1.19 -19.10
N VAL A 14 -14.19 0.78 -18.24
CA VAL A 14 -14.03 -0.61 -17.77
C VAL A 14 -15.20 -0.94 -16.84
N PRO A 15 -15.89 -2.09 -16.99
CA PRO A 15 -16.97 -2.47 -16.10
C PRO A 15 -16.45 -2.75 -14.68
N ALA A 16 -17.17 -2.24 -13.69
CA ALA A 16 -16.86 -2.46 -12.27
C ALA A 16 -16.99 -3.95 -11.91
N SER A 17 -15.94 -4.50 -11.28
CA SER A 17 -15.99 -5.80 -10.62
C SER A 17 -16.94 -5.75 -9.42
N PRO A 18 -17.67 -6.83 -9.10
CA PRO A 18 -18.56 -6.86 -7.95
C PRO A 18 -17.76 -6.74 -6.64
N SER A 19 -18.08 -5.73 -5.84
CA SER A 19 -17.57 -5.53 -4.48
C SER A 19 -18.24 -6.50 -3.51
N VAL A 20 -17.44 -7.21 -2.72
CA VAL A 20 -17.93 -7.98 -1.56
C VAL A 20 -18.00 -7.01 -0.37
N PRO A 21 -19.18 -6.74 0.20
CA PRO A 21 -19.31 -5.78 1.30
C PRO A 21 -18.76 -6.38 2.61
N LEU A 22 -17.96 -5.60 3.33
CA LEU A 22 -17.56 -5.92 4.70
C LEU A 22 -18.74 -5.70 5.67
N PRO A 23 -18.89 -6.53 6.72
CA PRO A 23 -20.01 -6.45 7.66
C PRO A 23 -20.03 -5.12 8.44
N ALA A 24 -21.23 -4.55 8.58
CA ALA A 24 -21.54 -3.21 9.08
C ALA A 24 -21.28 -2.97 10.59
N SER A 25 -20.48 -3.78 11.26
CA SER A 25 -20.29 -3.69 12.71
C SER A 25 -18.89 -4.09 13.14
N LEU A 26 -17.89 -3.31 12.71
CA LEU A 26 -16.63 -3.21 13.45
C LEU A 26 -16.79 -2.13 14.52
N GLN A 27 -17.32 -2.53 15.68
CA GLN A 27 -16.92 -1.87 16.92
C GLN A 27 -15.39 -1.92 16.93
N LEU A 28 -14.71 -0.78 17.08
CA LEU A 28 -13.26 -0.73 17.30
C LEU A 28 -12.98 -1.39 18.66
N GLN A 29 -12.96 -2.72 18.67
CA GLN A 29 -12.36 -3.48 19.75
C GLN A 29 -10.86 -3.17 19.69
N PRO A 30 -10.18 -2.94 20.83
CA PRO A 30 -8.73 -2.87 20.82
C PRO A 30 -8.22 -4.20 20.28
N ALA A 31 -7.77 -4.19 19.02
CA ALA A 31 -7.09 -5.33 18.44
C ALA A 31 -5.88 -5.59 19.34
N SER A 32 -5.86 -6.75 20.00
CA SER A 32 -4.70 -7.21 20.74
C SER A 32 -3.66 -7.65 19.72
N ALA A 33 -3.05 -6.68 19.02
CA ALA A 33 -1.98 -6.96 18.09
C ALA A 33 -0.88 -7.71 18.83
N VAL A 34 -0.48 -8.87 18.31
CA VAL A 34 0.62 -9.64 18.89
C VAL A 34 1.86 -8.74 18.82
N PRO A 35 2.55 -8.46 19.94
CA PRO A 35 3.75 -7.63 19.91
C PRO A 35 4.76 -8.22 18.92
N ILE A 36 5.17 -7.39 17.96
CA ILE A 36 6.17 -7.81 16.98
C ILE A 36 7.55 -7.85 17.66
N ASN A 37 8.20 -9.01 17.65
CA ASN A 37 9.57 -9.13 18.13
C ASN A 37 10.58 -8.59 17.09
N GLU A 38 11.80 -8.26 17.53
CA GLU A 38 12.81 -7.67 16.64
C GLU A 38 13.14 -8.53 15.42
N ARG A 39 13.14 -9.87 15.57
CA ARG A 39 13.40 -10.79 14.46
C ARG A 39 12.30 -10.70 13.40
N ALA A 40 11.04 -10.73 13.82
CA ALA A 40 9.89 -10.61 12.92
C ALA A 40 9.88 -9.22 12.27
N ALA A 41 10.11 -8.15 13.04
CA ALA A 41 10.21 -6.80 12.51
C ALA A 41 11.29 -6.66 11.44
N THR A 42 12.49 -7.19 11.71
CA THR A 42 13.62 -7.17 10.79
C THR A 42 13.32 -7.94 9.51
N TRP A 43 12.73 -9.14 9.65
CA TRP A 43 12.37 -9.96 8.50
C TRP A 43 11.31 -9.28 7.63
N ILE A 44 10.23 -8.77 8.23
CA ILE A 44 9.18 -8.05 7.50
C ILE A 44 9.78 -6.84 6.76
N ALA A 45 10.58 -6.02 7.44
CA ALA A 45 11.16 -4.82 6.85
C ALA A 45 12.09 -5.14 5.66
N ALA A 46 12.97 -6.15 5.82
CA ALA A 46 13.90 -6.57 4.78
C ALA A 46 13.17 -7.18 3.57
N THR A 47 12.26 -8.13 3.81
CA THR A 47 11.51 -8.78 2.73
C THR A 47 10.59 -7.79 2.02
N ALA A 48 9.91 -6.90 2.74
CA ALA A 48 9.08 -5.86 2.13
C ALA A 48 9.90 -4.88 1.27
N ARG A 49 11.13 -4.55 1.69
CA ARG A 49 12.06 -3.74 0.88
C ARG A 49 12.41 -4.44 -0.43
N GLU A 50 12.73 -5.73 -0.39
CA GLU A 50 13.04 -6.53 -1.58
C GLU A 50 11.84 -6.59 -2.53
N VAL A 51 10.65 -6.90 -2.00
CA VAL A 51 9.38 -6.90 -2.76
C VAL A 51 9.16 -5.54 -3.43
N ALA A 52 9.31 -4.42 -2.70
CA ALA A 52 9.13 -3.08 -3.26
C ALA A 52 10.16 -2.73 -4.35
N LEU A 53 11.38 -3.28 -4.29
CA LEU A 53 12.40 -3.11 -5.33
C LEU A 53 12.07 -3.94 -6.57
N GLU A 54 11.66 -5.20 -6.40
CA GLU A 54 11.26 -6.08 -7.50
C GLU A 54 10.05 -5.53 -8.25
N LEU A 55 9.01 -5.08 -7.54
CA LEU A 55 7.80 -4.53 -8.13
C LEU A 55 8.08 -3.24 -8.93
N ARG A 56 8.99 -2.39 -8.47
CA ARG A 56 9.41 -1.18 -9.21
C ARG A 56 10.22 -1.49 -10.45
N ALA A 57 11.02 -2.56 -10.43
CA ALA A 57 11.79 -2.99 -11.58
C ALA A 57 10.90 -3.41 -12.76
N VAL A 58 9.63 -3.73 -12.50
CA VAL A 58 8.66 -4.20 -13.50
C VAL A 58 7.52 -3.22 -13.81
N ASP A 59 7.60 -1.97 -13.35
CA ASP A 59 6.60 -0.90 -13.55
C ASP A 59 6.14 -0.77 -15.02
N ASN A 60 7.06 -0.94 -15.97
CA ASN A 60 6.78 -0.78 -17.40
C ASN A 60 6.31 -2.07 -18.10
N LEU A 61 6.08 -3.17 -17.37
CA LEU A 61 5.63 -4.44 -17.94
C LEU A 61 4.10 -4.56 -17.93
N PRO A 62 3.50 -5.31 -18.87
CA PRO A 62 2.08 -5.62 -18.85
C PRO A 62 1.66 -6.31 -17.55
N GLU A 63 0.47 -6.00 -17.04
CA GLU A 63 -0.04 -6.52 -15.75
C GLU A 63 0.01 -8.05 -15.63
N ARG A 64 -0.30 -8.77 -16.72
CA ARG A 64 -0.21 -10.24 -16.77
C ARG A 64 1.22 -10.77 -16.48
N GLU A 65 2.24 -10.00 -16.82
CA GLU A 65 3.65 -10.35 -16.63
C GLU A 65 4.13 -9.97 -15.22
N THR A 66 3.50 -8.98 -14.59
CA THR A 66 3.82 -8.55 -13.22
C THR A 66 3.04 -9.33 -12.15
N ALA A 67 1.95 -10.01 -12.51
CA ALA A 67 1.07 -10.72 -11.58
C ALA A 67 1.77 -11.74 -10.67
N ALA A 68 2.86 -12.37 -11.15
CA ALA A 68 3.63 -13.36 -10.38
C ALA A 68 4.85 -12.78 -9.66
N VAL A 69 5.21 -11.51 -9.91
CA VAL A 69 6.41 -10.88 -9.36
C VAL A 69 6.30 -10.80 -7.84
N ALA A 70 7.35 -11.23 -7.16
CA ALA A 70 7.41 -11.34 -5.70
C ALA A 70 6.26 -12.12 -5.05
N GLY A 71 5.48 -12.90 -5.80
CA GLY A 71 4.23 -13.50 -5.31
C GLY A 71 4.40 -14.43 -4.11
N ARG A 72 5.52 -15.18 -4.05
CA ARG A 72 5.84 -16.03 -2.88
C ARG A 72 6.09 -15.17 -1.64
N GLN A 73 6.96 -14.17 -1.75
CA GLN A 73 7.30 -13.27 -0.65
C GLN A 73 6.08 -12.47 -0.17
N ILE A 74 5.22 -12.03 -1.09
CA ILE A 74 3.94 -11.38 -0.78
C ILE A 74 3.06 -12.31 0.06
N ASN A 75 2.93 -13.59 -0.33
CA ASN A 75 2.11 -14.57 0.38
C ASN A 75 2.67 -14.93 1.77
N GLU A 76 3.99 -14.96 1.93
CA GLU A 76 4.67 -15.18 3.21
C GLU A 76 4.51 -13.97 4.15
N LEU A 77 4.71 -12.76 3.63
CA LEU A 77 4.46 -11.52 4.37
C LEU A 77 3.01 -11.43 4.80
N ALA A 78 2.05 -11.73 3.92
CA ALA A 78 0.62 -11.73 4.24
C ALA A 78 0.31 -12.72 5.36
N ALA A 79 0.88 -13.93 5.33
CA ALA A 79 0.66 -14.91 6.38
C ALA A 79 1.14 -14.43 7.76
N LEU A 80 2.35 -13.85 7.82
CA LEU A 80 2.88 -13.32 9.08
C LEU A 80 2.11 -12.10 9.56
N VAL A 81 1.78 -11.16 8.66
CA VAL A 81 1.02 -9.95 9.01
C VAL A 81 -0.40 -10.30 9.46
N ALA A 82 -1.07 -11.24 8.80
CA ALA A 82 -2.37 -11.74 9.22
C ALA A 82 -2.30 -12.33 10.64
N TYR A 83 -1.29 -13.15 10.93
CA TYR A 83 -1.07 -13.68 12.27
C TYR A 83 -0.83 -12.58 13.31
N LEU A 84 -0.03 -11.55 13.00
CA LEU A 84 0.27 -10.46 13.93
C LEU A 84 -0.96 -9.58 14.22
N LEU A 85 -1.86 -9.46 13.26
CA LEU A 85 -3.06 -8.64 13.34
C LEU A 85 -4.32 -9.40 13.78
N ASP A 86 -4.22 -10.71 14.02
CA ASP A 86 -5.38 -11.59 14.25
C ASP A 86 -6.43 -11.48 13.12
N ALA A 87 -5.96 -11.44 11.88
CA ALA A 87 -6.77 -11.30 10.68
C ALA A 87 -6.84 -12.62 9.89
N ASP A 88 -7.85 -12.74 9.03
CA ASP A 88 -7.96 -13.87 8.11
C ASP A 88 -6.84 -13.82 7.05
N VAL A 89 -6.09 -14.92 6.93
CA VAL A 89 -4.91 -14.99 6.07
C VAL A 89 -5.29 -15.02 4.58
N ASP A 90 -6.41 -15.65 4.23
CA ASP A 90 -6.82 -15.78 2.84
C ASP A 90 -7.41 -14.46 2.34
N GLU A 91 -8.16 -13.75 3.20
CA GLU A 91 -8.63 -12.39 2.92
C GLU A 91 -7.46 -11.41 2.70
N LEU A 92 -6.45 -11.43 3.57
CA LEU A 92 -5.30 -10.53 3.43
C LEU A 92 -4.47 -10.83 2.17
N ARG A 93 -4.26 -12.12 1.86
CA ARG A 93 -3.60 -12.53 0.61
C ARG A 93 -4.38 -12.07 -0.60
N SER A 94 -5.69 -12.32 -0.65
CA SER A 94 -6.54 -11.88 -1.75
C SER A 94 -6.49 -10.36 -1.93
N ALA A 95 -6.59 -9.59 -0.84
CA ALA A 95 -6.51 -8.13 -0.89
C ALA A 95 -5.17 -7.65 -1.46
N TRP A 96 -4.04 -8.22 -1.01
CA TRP A 96 -2.71 -7.80 -1.47
C TRP A 96 -2.44 -8.24 -2.91
N THR A 97 -2.88 -9.44 -3.32
CA THR A 97 -2.70 -9.93 -4.70
C THR A 97 -3.55 -9.14 -5.69
N ALA A 98 -4.79 -8.80 -5.35
CA ALA A 98 -5.71 -8.05 -6.23
C ALA A 98 -5.37 -6.56 -6.37
N THR A 99 -4.47 -6.05 -5.50
CA THR A 99 -4.05 -4.64 -5.53
C THR A 99 -3.18 -4.33 -6.74
N SER A 100 -3.34 -3.12 -7.31
CA SER A 100 -2.53 -2.66 -8.45
C SER A 100 -1.04 -2.65 -8.13
N LEU A 101 -0.20 -2.77 -9.16
CA LEU A 101 1.26 -2.75 -9.01
C LEU A 101 1.75 -1.52 -8.23
N GLN A 102 1.28 -0.33 -8.61
CA GLN A 102 1.63 0.93 -7.95
C GLN A 102 1.29 0.90 -6.46
N ARG A 103 0.08 0.46 -6.10
CA ARG A 103 -0.35 0.39 -4.70
C ARG A 103 0.41 -0.68 -3.91
N LYS A 104 0.76 -1.81 -4.52
CA LYS A 104 1.68 -2.79 -3.91
C LYS A 104 3.03 -2.14 -3.59
N VAL A 105 3.60 -1.35 -4.51
CA VAL A 105 4.85 -0.62 -4.25
C VAL A 105 4.70 0.31 -3.04
N VAL A 106 3.60 1.07 -2.95
CA VAL A 106 3.32 1.94 -1.79
C VAL A 106 3.25 1.12 -0.50
N LEU A 107 2.44 0.06 -0.47
CA LEU A 107 2.25 -0.82 0.69
C LEU A 107 3.57 -1.42 1.18
N PHE A 108 4.33 -2.07 0.29
CA PHE A 108 5.59 -2.74 0.67
C PHE A 108 6.70 -1.74 1.00
N SER A 109 6.65 -0.54 0.41
CA SER A 109 7.54 0.55 0.84
C SER A 109 7.22 1.00 2.25
N ALA A 110 5.96 1.14 2.63
CA ALA A 110 5.60 1.44 4.02
C ALA A 110 6.04 0.32 4.99
N LEU A 111 5.78 -0.94 4.65
CA LEU A 111 6.20 -2.10 5.46
C LEU A 111 7.72 -2.20 5.61
N SER A 112 8.49 -1.71 4.63
CA SER A 112 9.96 -1.65 4.73
C SER A 112 10.48 -0.74 5.85
N GLN A 113 9.62 0.10 6.43
CA GLN A 113 9.95 1.00 7.54
C GLN A 113 9.60 0.41 8.91
N ILE A 114 9.15 -0.85 8.98
CA ILE A 114 8.90 -1.51 10.27
C ILE A 114 10.21 -1.53 11.09
N GLY A 115 10.11 -1.09 12.34
CA GLY A 115 11.25 -0.93 13.25
C GLY A 115 11.97 0.43 13.15
N VAL A 116 11.67 1.27 12.14
CA VAL A 116 12.18 2.64 12.08
C VAL A 116 11.54 3.46 13.21
N PRO A 117 12.33 4.18 14.03
CA PRO A 117 11.80 4.87 15.19
C PRO A 117 10.90 6.04 14.78
N TYR A 118 9.79 6.18 15.51
CA TYR A 118 8.94 7.35 15.39
C TYR A 118 9.64 8.58 16.00
N ARG A 119 9.69 9.70 15.26
CA ARG A 119 10.09 11.00 15.80
C ARG A 119 9.23 12.10 15.20
N LEU A 120 8.64 12.90 16.08
CA LEU A 120 7.84 14.05 15.67
C LEU A 120 8.64 14.95 14.73
N ASN A 121 8.03 15.33 13.62
CA ASN A 121 8.61 16.14 12.56
C ASN A 121 9.77 15.51 11.76
N ALA A 122 10.12 14.24 11.97
CA ALA A 122 11.16 13.60 11.19
C ALA A 122 10.68 13.29 9.77
N ASP A 123 11.58 13.38 8.80
CA ASP A 123 11.38 13.04 7.39
C ASP A 123 12.69 12.42 6.84
N ALA A 124 13.10 11.31 7.48
CA ALA A 124 14.35 10.61 7.16
C ALA A 124 14.08 9.09 7.11
N PRO A 125 13.64 8.55 5.96
CA PRO A 125 13.41 7.12 5.79
C PRO A 125 14.60 6.28 6.26
N PHE A 126 14.31 5.15 6.90
CA PHE A 126 15.29 4.25 7.53
C PHE A 126 16.08 4.82 8.72
N ILE A 127 15.83 6.08 9.13
CA ILE A 127 16.47 6.70 10.30
C ILE A 127 15.42 7.09 11.33
N ALA A 128 14.43 7.89 10.96
CA ALA A 128 13.28 8.26 11.76
C ALA A 128 12.18 8.90 10.90
N LEU A 129 10.93 8.57 11.19
CA LEU A 129 9.75 9.11 10.49
C LEU A 129 8.68 9.53 11.49
N ASP A 130 7.80 10.42 11.08
CA ASP A 130 6.50 10.64 11.72
C ASP A 130 5.39 10.01 10.86
N CYS A 131 4.14 10.18 11.30
CA CYS A 131 3.00 9.55 10.64
C CYS A 131 2.86 9.97 9.17
N SER A 132 3.09 11.24 8.86
CA SER A 132 2.85 11.79 7.53
C SER A 132 4.09 11.73 6.64
N SER A 133 5.30 11.67 7.20
CA SER A 133 6.50 11.35 6.41
C SER A 133 6.59 9.88 6.04
N LEU A 134 6.05 8.95 6.83
CA LEU A 134 5.90 7.55 6.43
C LEU A 134 5.01 7.40 5.19
N THR A 135 3.82 8.02 5.21
CA THR A 135 2.91 7.98 4.05
C THR A 135 3.55 8.66 2.84
N LYS A 136 4.16 9.84 3.03
CA LYS A 136 4.87 10.56 1.97
C LYS A 136 5.96 9.70 1.33
N PHE A 137 6.82 9.08 2.15
CA PHE A 137 7.87 8.20 1.67
C PHE A 137 7.31 7.07 0.80
N ALA A 138 6.29 6.37 1.29
CA ALA A 138 5.69 5.23 0.62
C ALA A 138 5.03 5.60 -0.72
N TRP A 139 4.25 6.69 -0.74
CA TRP A 139 3.57 7.15 -1.96
C TRP A 139 4.56 7.67 -3.02
N ILE A 140 5.66 8.30 -2.60
CA ILE A 140 6.76 8.68 -3.51
C ILE A 140 7.38 7.44 -4.17
N GLN A 141 7.52 6.31 -3.45
CA GLN A 141 8.03 5.08 -4.07
C GLN A 141 7.10 4.56 -5.17
N GLY A 142 5.79 4.79 -5.03
CA GLY A 142 4.78 4.52 -6.06
C GLY A 142 4.67 5.62 -7.13
N GLY A 143 5.58 6.60 -7.16
CA GLY A 143 5.60 7.67 -8.16
C GLY A 143 4.57 8.78 -7.93
N ILE A 144 3.98 8.88 -6.74
CA ILE A 144 2.98 9.90 -6.41
C ILE A 144 3.51 10.79 -5.29
N GLU A 145 3.72 12.07 -5.61
CA GLU A 145 4.07 13.06 -4.60
C GLU A 145 2.83 13.48 -3.81
N ILE A 146 2.93 13.42 -2.49
CA ILE A 146 1.91 13.92 -1.57
C ILE A 146 2.51 14.93 -0.60
N ASP A 147 1.64 15.74 0.01
CA ASP A 147 2.08 16.75 0.98
C ASP A 147 2.82 16.15 2.16
N ARG A 148 3.66 16.97 2.80
CA ARG A 148 4.34 16.56 4.03
C ARG A 148 3.31 16.25 5.12
N GLY A 149 2.41 17.16 5.47
CA GLY A 149 1.60 17.05 6.69
C GLY A 149 0.32 16.25 6.50
N SER A 150 -0.08 15.50 7.55
CA SER A 150 -1.27 14.63 7.52
C SER A 150 -2.56 15.40 7.24
N ALA A 151 -2.71 16.63 7.75
CA ALA A 151 -3.86 17.48 7.50
C ALA A 151 -3.95 17.90 6.02
N GLN A 152 -2.83 18.21 5.37
CA GLN A 152 -2.81 18.55 3.95
C GLN A 152 -3.05 17.31 3.08
N GLN A 153 -2.44 16.16 3.43
CA GLN A 153 -2.73 14.88 2.79
C GLN A 153 -4.22 14.55 2.85
N TYR A 154 -4.84 14.69 4.02
CA TYR A 154 -6.27 14.50 4.20
C TYR A 154 -7.10 15.49 3.38
N ALA A 155 -6.70 16.77 3.32
CA ALA A 155 -7.45 17.80 2.60
C ALA A 155 -7.42 17.61 1.07
N ARG A 156 -6.33 17.06 0.51
CA ARG A 156 -6.16 16.84 -0.93
C ARG A 156 -6.61 15.45 -1.40
N ALA A 157 -6.76 14.49 -0.49
CA ALA A 157 -7.16 13.13 -0.83
C ALA A 157 -8.61 13.05 -1.32
N LYS A 158 -8.84 12.19 -2.32
CA LYS A 158 -10.18 11.72 -2.68
C LYS A 158 -10.77 10.93 -1.51
N ARG A 159 -12.05 11.15 -1.21
CA ARG A 159 -12.79 10.34 -0.24
C ARG A 159 -13.19 9.00 -0.87
N ILE A 160 -12.97 7.93 -0.12
CA ILE A 160 -13.30 6.56 -0.49
C ILE A 160 -14.25 6.05 0.58
N ASP A 161 -15.35 5.44 0.16
CA ASP A 161 -16.30 4.84 1.09
C ASP A 161 -15.69 3.60 1.72
N ARG A 162 -16.16 3.24 2.93
CA ARG A 162 -15.53 2.18 3.73
C ARG A 162 -15.53 0.82 3.03
N ASP A 163 -16.55 0.56 2.22
CA ASP A 163 -16.74 -0.65 1.41
C ASP A 163 -15.92 -0.65 0.11
N GLU A 164 -15.30 0.48 -0.24
CA GLU A 164 -14.45 0.64 -1.43
C GLU A 164 -12.95 0.68 -1.09
N VAL A 165 -12.57 0.59 0.19
CA VAL A 165 -11.16 0.69 0.62
C VAL A 165 -10.35 -0.46 0.04
N GLN A 166 -9.19 -0.10 -0.51
CA GLN A 166 -8.22 -1.05 -1.05
C GLN A 166 -6.87 -0.89 -0.35
N ALA A 167 -6.05 -1.94 -0.39
CA ALA A 167 -4.71 -1.86 0.19
C ALA A 167 -3.90 -0.74 -0.49
N GLY A 168 -3.28 0.10 0.34
CA GLY A 168 -2.57 1.31 -0.10
C GLY A 168 -3.36 2.60 0.11
N ASP A 169 -4.68 2.56 0.34
CA ASP A 169 -5.44 3.74 0.71
C ASP A 169 -5.05 4.26 2.11
N LEU A 170 -5.19 5.56 2.34
CA LEU A 170 -4.79 6.21 3.60
C LEU A 170 -5.99 6.37 4.54
N ILE A 171 -5.77 5.98 5.80
CA ILE A 171 -6.68 6.27 6.91
C ILE A 171 -6.16 7.49 7.66
N TRP A 172 -7.06 8.41 8.00
CA TRP A 172 -6.75 9.60 8.79
C TRP A 172 -7.52 9.55 10.11
N TYR A 173 -6.84 9.90 11.20
CA TYR A 173 -7.42 10.02 12.54
C TYR A 173 -7.03 11.38 13.13
N PRO A 174 -8.01 12.20 13.58
CA PRO A 174 -7.76 13.51 14.20
C PRO A 174 -7.14 13.43 15.60
#